data_AF-A0A9E4QWE1-F1
#
_entry.id   AF-A0A9E4QWE1-F1
#
_cell.length_a   1.000
_cell.length_b   1.000
_cell.length_c   1.000
_cell.angle_alpha   90.00
_cell.angle_beta   90.00
_cell.angle_gamma   90.00
#
_symmetry.space_group_name_H-M   'P 1'
#
loop_
_entity.id
_entity.type
_entity.pdbx_description
1 polymer ?
#
loop_
_entity_poly.entity_id
_entity_poly.type
_entity_poly.pdbx_seq_one_letter_code
_entity_poly.pdbx_strand_id
1 'polypeptide(L)'
;MPFIYTPSIYGFAGALIFLVLALASLNAESVDWLNTAMWGLLGAAFLLKHLPKFLVLRMLNLVALAMLGAGMALFLIEHLPEIS
;
A
#
# COMPACT_ATOMS: atom_id res chain seq x y z
N MET A 1 -5.67 -10.47 -27.85
CA MET A 1 -6.95 -9.93 -27.37
C MET A 1 -6.63 -8.62 -26.65
N PRO A 2 -7.33 -7.49 -26.88
CA PRO A 2 -7.06 -6.31 -26.07
C PRO A 2 -7.54 -6.65 -24.66
N PHE A 3 -6.60 -7.05 -23.81
CA PHE A 3 -6.84 -7.40 -22.42
C PHE A 3 -7.24 -6.12 -21.69
N ILE A 4 -8.54 -5.80 -21.70
CA ILE A 4 -9.13 -4.94 -20.69
C ILE A 4 -9.02 -5.76 -19.40
N TYR A 5 -7.86 -5.65 -18.74
CA TYR A 5 -7.63 -6.22 -17.43
C TYR A 5 -8.63 -5.54 -16.51
N THR A 6 -9.71 -6.23 -16.17
CA THR A 6 -10.71 -5.69 -15.24
C THR A 6 -9.99 -5.40 -13.93
N PRO A 7 -10.00 -4.14 -13.45
CA PRO A 7 -9.38 -3.82 -12.18
C PRO A 7 -10.01 -4.72 -11.11
N SER A 8 -9.17 -5.41 -10.33
CA SER A 8 -9.64 -6.32 -9.29
C SER A 8 -10.27 -5.53 -8.16
N ILE A 9 -11.58 -5.72 -7.94
CA ILE A 9 -12.32 -5.14 -6.80
C ILE A 9 -11.63 -5.51 -5.48
N TYR A 10 -11.10 -6.73 -5.36
CA TYR A 10 -10.37 -7.18 -4.18
C TYR A 10 -9.07 -6.40 -3.94
N GLY A 11 -8.38 -6.00 -5.02
CA GLY A 11 -7.18 -5.18 -4.94
C GLY A 11 -7.46 -3.76 -4.46
N PHE A 12 -8.57 -3.18 -4.90
CA PHE A 12 -9.06 -1.88 -4.43
C PHE A 12 -9.56 -1.94 -2.98
N ALA A 13 -10.25 -3.01 -2.60
CA ALA A 13 -10.67 -3.23 -1.21
C ALA A 13 -9.45 -3.33 -0.27
N GLY A 14 -8.39 -4.02 -0.68
CA GLY A 14 -7.13 -4.07 0.07
C GLY A 14 -6.50 -2.68 0.26
N ALA A 15 -6.45 -1.86 -0.80
CA ALA A 15 -5.96 -0.49 -0.71
C ALA A 15 -6.81 0.38 0.24
N LEU A 16 -8.13 0.18 0.27
CA LEU A 16 -9.04 0.87 1.18
C LEU A 16 -8.78 0.51 2.65
N ILE A 17 -8.52 -0.77 2.95
CA ILE A 17 -8.18 -1.19 4.32
C ILE A 17 -6.93 -0.45 4.80
N PHE A 18 -5.88 -0.42 3.99
CA PHE A 18 -4.64 0.29 4.34
C PHE A 18 -4.84 1.80 4.45
N LEU A 19 -5.71 2.39 3.62
CA LEU A 19 -6.05 3.80 3.73
C LEU A 19 -6.76 4.11 5.06
N VAL A 20 -7.71 3.28 5.47
CA VAL A 20 -8.41 3.42 6.76
C VAL A 20 -7.42 3.31 7.91
N LEU A 21 -6.50 2.35 7.88
CA LEU A 21 -5.46 2.19 8.90
C LEU A 21 -4.52 3.40 8.95
N ALA A 22 -4.10 3.94 7.80
CA ALA A 22 -3.28 5.14 7.74
C ALA A 22 -3.99 6.37 8.33
N LEU A 23 -5.28 6.54 8.02
CA LEU A 23 -6.10 7.62 8.57
C LEU A 23 -6.35 7.44 10.07
N ALA A 24 -6.52 6.21 10.53
CA ALA A 24 -6.64 5.92 11.96
C ALA A 24 -5.37 6.28 12.72
N SER A 25 -4.19 5.90 12.20
CA SER A 25 -2.89 6.27 12.79
C SER A 25 -2.63 7.77 12.79
N LEU A 26 -3.09 8.47 11.74
CA LEU A 26 -2.95 9.93 11.65
C LEU A 26 -3.86 10.69 12.64
N ASN A 27 -5.00 10.10 13.01
CA ASN A 27 -5.96 10.67 13.97
C ASN A 27 -5.81 10.12 15.40
N ALA A 28 -4.74 9.38 15.70
CA ALA A 28 -4.47 8.89 17.04
C ALA A 28 -4.17 10.04 18.02
N GLU A 29 -4.35 9.79 19.32
CA GLU A 29 -4.18 10.77 20.41
C GLU A 29 -2.79 11.41 20.41
N SER A 30 -1.77 10.65 20.00
CA SER A 30 -0.49 11.16 19.52
C SER A 30 -0.31 10.72 18.06
N VAL A 31 0.03 11.65 17.17
CA VAL A 31 0.21 11.33 15.74
C VAL A 31 1.33 10.29 15.58
N ASP A 32 0.94 9.11 15.14
CA ASP A 32 1.85 8.01 14.89
C ASP A 32 2.31 8.04 13.42
N TRP A 33 3.36 8.83 13.20
CA TRP A 33 3.94 9.04 11.87
C TRP A 33 4.49 7.77 11.25
N LEU A 34 4.98 6.83 12.06
CA LEU A 34 5.58 5.59 11.56
C LEU A 34 4.50 4.67 11.02
N ASN A 35 3.45 4.41 11.81
CA ASN A 35 2.33 3.60 11.36
C ASN A 35 1.55 4.26 10.23
N THR A 36 1.38 5.58 10.26
CA THR A 36 0.77 6.34 9.15
C THR A 36 1.56 6.16 7.84
N ALA A 37 2.89 6.28 7.87
CA ALA A 37 3.73 6.12 6.71
C ALA A 37 3.72 4.66 6.20
N MET A 38 3.76 3.69 7.10
CA MET A 38 3.69 2.27 6.78
C MET A 38 2.39 1.91 6.06
N TRP A 39 1.24 2.22 6.68
CA TRP A 39 -0.06 1.95 6.09
C TRP A 39 -0.29 2.74 4.80
N GLY A 40 0.17 3.99 4.75
CA GLY A 40 0.12 4.83 3.55
C GLY A 40 0.92 4.23 2.38
N LEU A 41 2.14 3.76 2.62
CA LEU A 41 2.99 3.12 1.61
C LEU A 41 2.40 1.80 1.11
N LEU A 42 1.88 0.96 2.01
CA LEU A 42 1.22 -0.29 1.65
C LEU A 42 -0.06 -0.05 0.83
N GLY A 43 -0.87 0.92 1.24
CA GLY A 43 -2.09 1.32 0.52
C GLY A 43 -1.79 1.87 -0.87
N ALA A 44 -0.81 2.77 -0.99
CA ALA A 44 -0.37 3.31 -2.27
C ALA A 44 0.19 2.21 -3.18
N ALA A 45 1.01 1.29 -2.66
CA ALA A 45 1.52 0.15 -3.41
C ALA A 45 0.39 -0.73 -3.98
N PHE A 46 -0.60 -1.04 -3.15
CA PHE A 46 -1.75 -1.85 -3.57
C PHE A 46 -2.62 -1.14 -4.61
N LEU A 47 -2.84 0.16 -4.46
CA LEU A 47 -3.58 0.98 -5.42
C LEU A 47 -2.88 0.99 -6.79
N LEU A 48 -1.57 1.29 -6.80
CA LEU A 48 -0.77 1.38 -8.03
C LEU A 48 -0.67 0.04 -8.76
N LYS A 49 -0.64 -1.08 -8.02
CA LYS A 49 -0.62 -2.42 -8.61
C LYS A 49 -1.90 -2.75 -9.37
N HIS A 50 -3.06 -2.28 -8.88
CA HIS A 50 -4.39 -2.66 -9.38
C HIS A 50 -5.06 -1.60 -10.27
N LEU A 51 -4.44 -0.43 -10.46
CA LEU A 51 -4.87 0.54 -11.46
C LEU A 51 -4.84 -0.06 -12.88
N PRO A 52 -5.83 0.24 -13.74
CA PRO A 52 -5.83 -0.20 -15.13
C PRO A 52 -4.65 0.44 -15.88
N LYS A 53 -3.78 -0.40 -16.44
CA LYS A 53 -2.51 0.05 -17.03
C LYS A 53 -2.70 0.33 -18.52
N PHE A 54 -2.59 1.60 -18.91
CA PHE A 54 -2.34 1.98 -20.30
C PHE A 54 -0.85 1.76 -20.66
N LEU A 55 -0.54 1.77 -21.97
CA LEU A 55 0.74 1.41 -22.61
C LEU A 55 2.03 1.99 -21.99
N VAL A 56 1.95 3.08 -21.21
CA VAL A 56 3.09 3.79 -20.60
C VAL A 56 3.36 3.37 -19.13
N LEU A 57 2.45 2.63 -18.49
CA LEU A 57 2.42 2.42 -17.03
C LEU A 57 3.17 1.15 -16.55
N ARG A 58 4.04 0.54 -17.36
CA ARG A 58 4.79 -0.67 -16.94
C ARG A 58 5.75 -0.39 -15.78
N MET A 59 6.31 0.83 -15.70
CA MET A 59 7.18 1.28 -14.60
C MET A 59 6.42 1.45 -13.28
N LEU A 60 5.10 1.66 -13.29
CA LEU A 60 4.31 1.75 -12.06
C LEU A 60 4.29 0.45 -11.26
N ASN A 61 4.52 -0.70 -11.91
CA ASN A 61 4.72 -1.95 -11.18
C ASN A 61 6.02 -1.93 -10.36
N LEU A 62 7.08 -1.33 -10.87
CA LEU A 62 8.35 -1.21 -10.14
C LEU A 62 8.20 -0.22 -8.98
N VAL A 63 7.47 0.87 -9.19
CA VAL A 63 7.16 1.84 -8.12
C VAL A 63 6.29 1.17 -7.05
N ALA A 64 5.23 0.46 -7.45
CA ALA A 64 4.39 -0.30 -6.53
C ALA A 64 5.20 -1.34 -5.74
N LEU A 65 6.16 -2.02 -6.40
CA LEU A 65 7.05 -2.96 -5.75
C LEU A 65 7.98 -2.28 -4.74
N ALA A 66 8.56 -1.13 -5.09
CA ALA A 66 9.43 -0.36 -4.19
C ALA A 66 8.65 0.14 -2.97
N MET A 67 7.42 0.65 -3.17
CA MET A 67 6.55 1.09 -2.08
C MET A 67 6.13 -0.08 -1.19
N LEU A 68 5.83 -1.24 -1.77
CA LEU A 68 5.55 -2.46 -1.01
C LEU A 68 6.75 -2.89 -0.17
N GLY A 69 7.95 -2.89 -0.75
CA GLY A 69 9.18 -3.21 -0.04
C GLY A 69 9.45 -2.25 1.13
N ALA A 70 9.28 -0.95 0.92
CA ALA A 70 9.43 0.06 1.97
C ALA A 70 8.39 -0.10 3.09
N GLY A 71 7.11 -0.27 2.74
CA GLY A 71 6.04 -0.50 3.72
C GLY A 71 6.25 -1.79 4.52
N MET A 72 6.73 -2.86 3.86
CA MET A 72 7.02 -4.13 4.53
C MET A 72 8.25 -4.03 5.44
N ALA A 73 9.28 -3.27 5.06
CA ALA A 73 10.42 -3.00 5.93
C ALA A 73 10.00 -2.24 7.20
N LEU A 74 9.15 -1.21 7.06
CA LEU A 74 8.61 -0.48 8.21
C LEU A 74 7.78 -1.40 9.12
N PHE A 75 6.94 -2.25 8.53
CA PHE A 75 6.15 -3.24 9.28
C PHE A 75 7.04 -4.18 10.10
N LEU A 76 8.10 -4.70 9.48
CA LEU A 76 9.05 -5.57 10.15
C LEU A 76 9.77 -4.84 11.29
N ILE A 77 10.22 -3.59 11.09
CA ILE A 77 10.90 -2.82 12.14
C ILE A 77 9.99 -2.62 13.36
N GLU A 78 8.73 -2.27 13.13
CA GLU A 78 7.78 -1.97 14.20
C GLU A 78 7.32 -3.23 14.94
N HIS A 79 7.01 -4.31 14.21
CA HIS A 79 6.33 -5.48 14.78
C HIS A 79 7.27 -6.66 15.07
N LEU A 80 8.50 -6.74 14.53
CA LEU A 80 9.45 -7.80 14.93
C LEU A 80 9.66 -7.87 16.45
N PRO A 81 9.90 -6.74 17.14
CA PRO A 81 10.20 -6.75 18.58
C PRO A 81 9.04 -7.28 19.43
N GLU A 82 7.80 -7.20 18.94
CA GLU A 82 6.61 -7.70 19.65
C GLU A 82 6.39 -9.21 19.46
N ILE A 83 7.04 -9.82 18.46
CA ILE A 83 6.88 -11.23 18.09
C ILE A 83 7.95 -12.11 18.77
N SER A 84 9.08 -11.54 19.21
CA SER A 84 10.19 -12.24 19.88
C SER A 84 10.01 -12.35 21.40
#